data_AF-A0A923ZXG7-F1
#
_entry.id   AF-A0A923ZXG7-F1
#
_cell.length_a   1.000
_cell.length_b   1.000
_cell.length_c   1.000
_cell.angle_alpha   90.00
_cell.angle_beta   90.00
_cell.angle_gamma   90.00
#
_symmetry.space_group_name_H-M   'P 1'
#
loop_
_entity.id
_entity.type
_entity.pdbx_description
1 polymer ?
#
loop_
_entity_poly.entity_id
_entity_poly.type
_entity_poly.pdbx_seq_one_letter_code
_entity_poly.pdbx_strand_id
1 'polypeptide(L)'
;MITIAENEEWKDFEIAYVTPEKYAVSNFGRIAKYVEFLEDGELQKCFTARSGYRNYHYRGFDGVRVLAKHVIVHELVAQSFLPTPTEKQTYIVHINGKISNNHFENLKWATKEEFEKAKLTYLPKK
;
A
#
# COMPACT_ATOMS: atom_id res chain seq x y z
N MET A 1 -1.51 -19.44 -7.98
CA MET A 1 -0.83 -19.85 -6.74
C MET A 1 0.27 -18.86 -6.41
N ILE A 2 0.18 -18.28 -5.22
CA ILE A 2 1.12 -17.33 -4.67
C ILE A 2 2.22 -18.10 -3.95
N THR A 3 3.46 -17.89 -4.34
CA THR A 3 4.61 -18.34 -3.55
C THR A 3 4.95 -17.24 -2.55
N ILE A 4 4.86 -17.58 -1.27
CA ILE A 4 5.26 -16.72 -0.15
C ILE A 4 6.78 -16.82 -0.03
N ALA A 5 7.48 -15.70 -0.11
CA ALA A 5 8.94 -15.66 0.04
C ALA A 5 9.37 -15.75 1.52
N GLU A 6 10.63 -16.07 1.78
CA GLU A 6 11.20 -16.04 3.13
C GLU A 6 11.11 -14.60 3.70
N ASN A 7 10.58 -14.47 4.92
CA ASN A 7 10.29 -13.19 5.60
C ASN A 7 9.20 -12.32 4.94
N GLU A 8 8.41 -12.88 4.03
CA GLU A 8 7.25 -12.20 3.48
C GLU A 8 6.01 -12.48 4.33
N GLU A 9 5.52 -11.45 4.99
CA GLU A 9 4.29 -11.50 5.77
C GLU A 9 3.15 -10.85 5.01
N TRP A 10 1.96 -11.43 5.10
CA TRP A 10 0.75 -10.95 4.43
C TRP A 10 -0.32 -10.59 5.44
N LYS A 11 -1.02 -9.49 5.21
CA LYS A 11 -2.16 -9.04 6.02
C LYS A 11 -3.33 -8.66 5.14
N ASP A 12 -4.52 -9.02 5.60
CA ASP A 12 -5.76 -8.69 4.91
C ASP A 12 -6.06 -7.20 4.99
N PHE A 13 -6.70 -6.68 3.94
CA PHE A 13 -7.24 -5.35 3.93
C PHE A 13 -8.60 -5.32 3.25
N GLU A 14 -9.44 -4.39 3.67
CA GLU A 14 -10.78 -4.21 3.12
C GLU A 14 -10.74 -3.25 1.93
N ILE A 15 -11.49 -3.59 0.89
CA ILE A 15 -11.79 -2.67 -0.21
C ILE A 15 -13.17 -2.06 -0.01
N ALA A 16 -13.43 -0.94 -0.68
CA ALA A 16 -14.68 -0.19 -0.52
C ALA A 16 -15.94 -0.86 -1.12
N TYR A 17 -15.85 -2.11 -1.57
CA TYR A 17 -16.92 -2.84 -2.23
C TYR A 17 -17.04 -4.23 -1.62
N VAL A 18 -18.27 -4.74 -1.51
CA VAL A 18 -18.50 -6.12 -1.08
C VAL A 18 -18.15 -7.04 -2.25
N THR A 19 -17.15 -7.88 -2.05
CA THR A 19 -16.71 -8.89 -3.01
C THR A 19 -16.65 -10.25 -2.31
N PRO A 20 -16.92 -11.36 -3.02
CA PRO A 20 -16.68 -12.69 -2.46
C PRO A 20 -15.19 -12.96 -2.21
N GLU A 21 -14.31 -12.21 -2.90
CA GLU A 21 -12.86 -12.32 -2.74
C GLU A 21 -12.33 -11.39 -1.65
N LYS A 22 -11.29 -11.86 -0.97
CA LYS A 22 -10.47 -11.13 -0.01
C LYS A 22 -9.23 -10.57 -0.69
N TYR A 23 -8.67 -9.54 -0.07
CA TYR A 23 -7.47 -8.87 -0.53
C TYR A 23 -6.44 -8.84 0.59
N ALA A 24 -5.19 -9.12 0.24
CA ALA A 24 -4.06 -9.06 1.16
C ALA A 24 -2.92 -8.24 0.59
N VAL A 25 -2.18 -7.57 1.47
CA VAL A 25 -0.96 -6.83 1.17
C VAL A 25 0.21 -7.48 1.89
N SER A 26 1.33 -7.66 1.18
CA SER A 26 2.57 -8.13 1.78
C SER A 26 3.35 -7.00 2.43
N ASN A 27 4.21 -7.29 3.39
CA ASN A 27 5.19 -6.34 3.94
C ASN A 27 6.15 -5.74 2.88
N PHE A 28 6.31 -6.36 1.70
CA PHE A 28 7.02 -5.82 0.53
C PHE A 28 6.17 -4.94 -0.43
N GLY A 29 4.88 -4.73 -0.14
CA GLY A 29 3.97 -3.97 -1.02
C GLY A 29 3.55 -4.71 -2.30
N ARG A 30 3.44 -6.03 -2.25
CA ARG A 30 2.69 -6.85 -3.21
C ARG A 30 1.24 -6.96 -2.75
N ILE A 31 0.33 -7.12 -3.71
CA ILE A 31 -1.10 -7.25 -3.45
C ILE A 31 -1.58 -8.57 -4.03
N ALA A 32 -2.39 -9.27 -3.26
CA ALA A 32 -2.99 -10.55 -3.58
C ALA A 32 -4.51 -10.43 -3.50
N LYS A 33 -5.18 -11.19 -4.35
CA LYS A 33 -6.62 -11.42 -4.31
C LYS A 33 -6.86 -12.91 -4.18
N TYR A 34 -7.71 -13.34 -3.26
CA TYR A 34 -7.96 -14.75 -2.97
C TYR A 34 -9.37 -14.98 -2.40
N VAL A 35 -9.83 -16.22 -2.28
CA VAL A 35 -11.18 -16.53 -1.77
C VAL A 35 -11.11 -17.21 -0.41
N GLU A 36 -10.54 -18.42 -0.37
CA GLU A 36 -10.41 -19.21 0.85
C GLU A 36 -8.98 -19.15 1.40
N PHE A 37 -7.99 -19.54 0.59
CA PHE A 37 -6.58 -19.60 0.96
C PHE A 37 -5.74 -18.63 0.12
N LEU A 38 -4.78 -17.97 0.75
CA LEU A 38 -3.93 -16.97 0.11
C LEU A 38 -2.99 -17.60 -0.93
N GLU A 39 -2.51 -18.80 -0.64
CA GLU A 39 -1.60 -19.60 -1.47
C GLU A 39 -2.22 -19.94 -2.82
N ASP A 40 -3.55 -20.11 -2.86
CA ASP A 40 -4.31 -20.35 -4.10
C ASP A 40 -4.65 -19.07 -4.85
N GLY A 41 -4.37 -17.91 -4.24
CA GLY A 41 -4.69 -16.60 -4.77
C GLY A 41 -3.92 -16.20 -6.03
N GLU A 42 -4.20 -14.96 -6.44
CA GLU A 42 -3.63 -14.30 -7.61
C GLU A 42 -2.92 -13.00 -7.22
N LEU A 43 -1.68 -12.86 -7.67
CA LEU A 43 -0.94 -11.61 -7.54
C LEU A 43 -1.54 -10.54 -8.46
N GLN A 44 -1.81 -9.39 -7.86
CA GLN A 44 -2.44 -8.29 -8.54
C GLN A 44 -1.41 -7.35 -9.16
N LYS A 45 -1.68 -6.89 -10.38
CA LYS A 45 -0.84 -5.92 -11.07
C LYS A 45 -1.05 -4.53 -10.47
N CYS A 46 0.02 -3.96 -9.97
CA CYS A 46 0.07 -2.57 -9.52
C CYS A 46 0.74 -1.69 -10.57
N PHE A 47 0.38 -0.41 -10.60
CA PHE A 47 0.83 0.58 -11.58
C PHE A 47 1.54 1.73 -10.89
N THR A 48 2.61 2.23 -11.48
CA THR A 48 3.27 3.46 -11.01
C THR A 48 2.54 4.66 -11.59
N ALA A 49 1.96 5.50 -10.72
CA ALA A 49 1.34 6.74 -11.14
C ALA A 49 2.38 7.77 -11.58
N ARG A 50 1.92 8.86 -12.21
CA ARG A 50 2.77 9.99 -12.61
C ARG A 50 3.51 10.63 -11.42
N SER A 51 2.94 10.55 -10.23
CA SER A 51 3.59 10.97 -8.97
C SER A 51 4.78 10.09 -8.56
N GLY A 52 4.96 8.93 -9.20
CA GLY A 52 5.97 7.93 -8.87
C GLY A 52 5.53 6.91 -7.81
N TYR A 53 4.36 7.08 -7.18
CA TYR A 53 3.82 6.11 -6.23
C TYR A 53 3.19 4.91 -6.93
N ARG A 54 3.31 3.74 -6.31
CA ARG A 54 2.69 2.51 -6.76
C ARG A 54 1.25 2.44 -6.28
N ASN A 55 0.32 2.19 -7.21
CA ASN A 55 -1.11 2.11 -6.98
C ASN A 55 -1.65 0.75 -7.41
N TYR A 56 -2.61 0.25 -6.66
CA TYR A 56 -3.45 -0.86 -7.10
C TYR A 56 -4.84 -0.35 -7.46
N HIS A 57 -5.27 -0.64 -8.68
CA HIS A 57 -6.57 -0.25 -9.18
C HIS A 57 -7.50 -1.45 -9.08
N TYR A 58 -8.67 -1.25 -8.48
CA TYR A 58 -9.70 -2.26 -8.36
C TYR A 58 -11.04 -1.69 -8.84
N ARG A 59 -11.92 -2.59 -9.28
CA ARG A 59 -13.27 -2.25 -9.70
C ARG A 59 -14.25 -3.01 -8.84
N GLY A 60 -15.34 -2.37 -8.47
CA GLY A 60 -16.41 -3.02 -7.74
C GLY A 60 -17.75 -2.34 -7.99
N PHE A 61 -18.81 -3.00 -7.59
CA PHE A 61 -20.17 -2.52 -7.72
C PHE A 61 -20.59 -1.84 -6.41
N ASP A 62 -21.10 -0.61 -6.51
CA ASP A 62 -21.55 0.17 -5.34
C ASP A 62 -23.06 0.05 -5.06
N GLY A 63 -23.76 -0.81 -5.80
CA GLY A 63 -25.23 -0.91 -5.77
C GLY A 63 -25.92 -0.21 -6.94
N VAL A 64 -25.23 0.72 -7.63
CA VAL A 64 -25.79 1.50 -8.75
C VAL A 64 -24.99 1.30 -10.03
N ARG A 65 -23.65 1.31 -9.92
CA ARG A 65 -22.75 1.20 -11.07
C ARG A 65 -21.43 0.54 -10.69
N VAL A 66 -20.71 0.07 -11.71
CA VAL A 66 -19.33 -0.38 -11.54
C VAL A 66 -18.43 0.85 -11.47
N LEU A 67 -17.75 1.00 -10.34
CA LEU A 67 -16.81 2.08 -10.08
C LEU A 67 -15.38 1.54 -10.02
N ALA A 68 -14.44 2.32 -10.54
CA ALA A 68 -13.02 2.08 -10.38
C ALA A 68 -12.48 2.93 -9.23
N LYS A 69 -11.76 2.30 -8.30
CA LYS A 69 -11.01 2.96 -7.23
C LYS A 69 -9.56 2.53 -7.31
N HIS A 70 -8.72 3.25 -6.57
CA HIS A 70 -7.34 2.88 -6.37
C HIS A 70 -6.97 3.00 -4.90
N VAL A 71 -5.99 2.20 -4.51
CA VAL A 71 -5.29 2.33 -3.22
C VAL A 71 -3.81 2.57 -3.50
N ILE A 72 -3.19 3.38 -2.65
CA ILE A 72 -1.77 3.66 -2.72
C ILE A 72 -1.04 2.59 -1.90
N VAL A 73 -0.10 1.87 -2.51
CA VAL A 73 0.51 0.67 -1.92
C VAL A 73 1.25 0.97 -0.62
N HIS A 74 2.01 2.07 -0.55
CA HIS A 74 2.74 2.40 0.67
C HIS A 74 1.82 2.77 1.83
N GLU A 75 0.65 3.36 1.56
CA GLU A 75 -0.35 3.64 2.59
C GLU A 75 -0.91 2.35 3.15
N LEU A 76 -1.22 1.39 2.28
CA LEU A 76 -1.68 0.06 2.67
C LEU A 76 -0.67 -0.69 3.53
N VAL A 77 0.60 -0.71 3.12
CA VAL A 77 1.67 -1.35 3.90
C VAL A 77 1.83 -0.65 5.25
N ALA A 78 1.84 0.69 5.27
CA ALA A 78 1.97 1.43 6.51
C ALA A 78 0.84 1.13 7.50
N GLN A 79 -0.41 1.15 7.04
CA GLN A 79 -1.59 0.85 7.87
C GLN A 79 -1.58 -0.60 8.38
N SER A 80 -0.99 -1.53 7.63
CA SER A 80 -1.00 -2.95 7.97
C SER A 80 0.15 -3.36 8.89
N PHE A 81 1.35 -2.80 8.69
CA PHE A 81 2.59 -3.29 9.32
C PHE A 81 3.24 -2.31 10.28
N LEU A 82 2.96 -1.00 10.19
CA LEU A 82 3.49 -0.04 11.15
C LEU A 82 2.62 0.00 12.41
N PRO A 83 3.21 0.32 13.57
CA PRO A 83 2.44 0.60 14.76
C PRO A 83 1.48 1.77 14.53
N THR A 84 0.40 1.80 15.30
CA THR A 84 -0.60 2.87 15.26
C THR A 84 0.08 4.24 15.38
N PRO A 85 -0.17 5.18 14.46
CA PRO A 85 0.40 6.51 14.53
C PRO A 85 -0.12 7.27 15.76
N THR A 86 0.65 8.25 16.22
CA THR A 86 0.13 9.28 17.11
C THR A 86 -0.81 10.24 16.36
N GLU A 87 -1.65 10.98 17.08
CA GLU A 87 -2.61 11.94 16.48
C GLU A 87 -1.94 12.99 15.57
N LYS A 88 -0.67 13.31 15.81
CA LYS A 88 0.10 14.28 15.02
C LYS A 88 0.71 13.66 13.75
N GLN A 89 0.84 12.35 13.69
CA GLN A 89 1.48 11.64 12.58
C GLN A 89 0.45 11.23 11.53
N THR A 90 0.13 12.16 10.64
CA THR A 90 -0.90 11.96 9.61
C THR A 90 -0.33 11.70 8.22
N TYR A 91 1.01 11.69 8.06
CA TYR A 91 1.69 11.48 6.79
C TYR A 91 2.55 10.23 6.83
N ILE A 92 2.84 9.66 5.66
CA ILE A 92 3.78 8.55 5.50
C ILE A 92 4.95 9.05 4.66
N VAL A 93 6.16 8.70 5.08
CA VAL A 93 7.39 9.02 4.34
C VAL A 93 8.24 7.78 4.12
N HIS A 94 8.90 7.73 2.96
CA HIS A 94 9.94 6.77 2.65
C HIS A 94 11.25 7.21 3.30
N ILE A 95 11.77 6.43 4.24
CA ILE A 95 12.96 6.75 5.04
C ILE A 95 14.18 6.95 4.14
N ASN A 96 14.36 6.11 3.12
CA ASN A 96 15.47 6.22 2.16
C ASN A 96 15.18 7.17 0.97
N GLY A 97 14.02 7.83 0.92
CA GLY A 97 13.60 8.70 -0.18
C GLY A 97 13.22 8.00 -1.49
N LYS A 98 13.35 6.67 -1.56
CA LYS A 98 12.99 5.86 -2.74
C LYS A 98 11.52 5.47 -2.67
N ILE A 99 10.66 6.27 -3.30
CA ILE A 99 9.21 6.07 -3.37
C ILE A 99 8.75 4.76 -4.03
N SER A 100 9.64 4.07 -4.76
CA SER A 100 9.39 2.76 -5.33
C SER A 100 9.60 1.61 -4.33
N ASN A 101 10.35 1.83 -3.26
CA ASN A 101 10.60 0.83 -2.22
C ASN A 101 9.51 0.92 -1.14
N ASN A 102 8.46 0.12 -1.28
CA ASN A 102 7.32 0.10 -0.37
C ASN A 102 7.45 -0.94 0.75
N HIS A 103 8.66 -1.44 1.03
CA HIS A 103 8.88 -2.33 2.17
C HIS A 103 8.54 -1.61 3.48
N PHE A 104 7.86 -2.28 4.42
CA PHE A 104 7.37 -1.65 5.65
C PHE A 104 8.47 -0.97 6.45
N GLU A 105 9.67 -1.55 6.54
CA GLU A 105 10.81 -0.95 7.24
C GLU A 105 11.31 0.34 6.60
N ASN A 106 10.99 0.57 5.32
CA ASN A 106 11.30 1.82 4.64
C ASN A 106 10.23 2.89 4.85
N LEU A 107 9.14 2.59 5.54
CA LEU A 107 8.03 3.51 5.76
C LEU A 107 8.01 3.94 7.23
N LYS A 108 7.62 5.19 7.46
CA LYS A 108 7.29 5.65 8.81
C LYS A 108 6.14 6.65 8.78
N TRP A 109 5.39 6.63 9.88
CA TRP A 109 4.45 7.69 10.21
C TRP A 109 5.21 8.97 10.56
N ALA A 110 4.77 10.08 10.00
CA ALA A 110 5.43 11.37 10.08
C ALA A 110 4.41 12.48 10.36
N THR A 111 4.85 13.45 11.14
CA THR A 111 4.14 14.72 11.30
C THR A 111 4.26 15.57 10.02
N LYS A 112 3.45 16.62 9.93
CA LYS A 112 3.51 17.59 8.81
C LYS A 112 4.92 18.18 8.65
N GLU A 113 5.59 18.53 9.75
CA GLU A 113 6.92 19.13 9.73
C GLU A 113 7.98 18.15 9.20
N GLU A 114 7.92 16.89 9.64
CA GLU A 114 8.82 15.84 9.16
C GLU A 114 8.59 15.53 7.68
N PHE A 115 7.34 15.51 7.24
CA PHE A 115 6.99 15.31 5.83
C PHE A 115 7.57 16.41 4.93
N GLU A 116 7.39 17.68 5.30
CA GLU A 116 7.95 18.82 4.55
C GLU A 116 9.49 18.78 4.53
N LYS A 117 10.12 18.41 5.66
CA LYS A 117 11.58 18.24 5.72
C LYS A 117 12.06 17.10 4.81
N ALA A 118 11.38 15.96 4.81
CA ALA A 118 11.71 14.84 3.94
C ALA A 118 11.56 15.23 2.46
N LYS A 119 10.46 15.91 2.11
CA LYS A 119 10.24 16.42 0.76
C LYS A 119 11.37 17.36 0.31
N LEU A 120 11.78 18.30 1.14
CA LEU A 120 12.90 19.20 0.83
C LEU A 120 14.23 18.46 0.67
N THR A 121 14.43 17.37 1.42
CA THR A 121 15.65 16.55 1.37
C THR A 121 15.79 15.82 0.03
N TYR A 122 14.68 15.38 -0.56
CA TYR A 122 14.66 14.56 -1.77
C TYR A 122 14.29 15.30 -3.05
N LEU A 123 13.89 16.57 -2.96
CA LEU A 123 13.72 17.42 -4.14
C LEU A 123 15.09 17.69 -4.79
N PRO A 124 15.18 17.67 -6.12
CA PRO A 124 16.39 18.11 -6.81
C PRO A 124 16.66 19.57 -6.41
N LYS A 125 17.82 19.83 -5.81
CA LYS A 125 18.28 21.20 -5.56
C LYS A 125 18.47 21.86 -6.92
N LYS A 126 17.81 23.01 -7.10
CA LYS A 126 17.97 23.86 -8.30
C LYS A 126 19.40 24.36 -8.41
#